data_AF-A0A0G0SEJ9-F1
#
_entry.id   AF-A0A0G0SEJ9-F1
#
_cell.length_a   1.000
_cell.length_b   1.000
_cell.length_c   1.000
_cell.angle_alpha   90.00
_cell.angle_beta   90.00
_cell.angle_gamma   90.00
#
_symmetry.space_group_name_H-M   'P 1'
#
loop_
_entity.id
_entity.type
_entity.pdbx_description
1 polymer ?
#
loop_
_entity_poly.entity_id
_entity_poly.type
_entity_poly.pdbx_seq_one_letter_code
_entity_poly.pdbx_strand_id
1 'polypeptide(L)'
;EVIRIIIAPMTTEDREKYVKLLSGKLENGKVAIRQVRGDEMHEIKNKFEAKEITEDDKFLFEKKLQEITDEFVGKIEEMGGKKKAELLQI
;
A
#
# COMPACT_ATOMS: atom_id res chain seq x y z
N GLU A 1 -29.98 -26.64 -2.59
CA GLU A 1 -30.34 -26.19 -1.23
C GLU A 1 -29.64 -24.86 -0.97
N VAL A 2 -30.31 -23.90 -0.32
CA VAL A 2 -29.77 -22.54 -0.11
C VAL A 2 -29.63 -22.30 1.38
N ILE A 3 -28.41 -21.99 1.83
CA ILE A 3 -28.13 -21.63 3.23
C ILE A 3 -28.14 -20.11 3.34
N ARG A 4 -28.94 -19.56 4.27
CA ARG A 4 -28.91 -18.13 4.63
C ARG A 4 -28.23 -17.96 5.97
N ILE A 5 -27.26 -17.07 6.03
CA ILE A 5 -26.58 -16.65 7.26
C ILE A 5 -27.00 -15.21 7.56
N ILE A 6 -27.49 -14.98 8.78
CA ILE A 6 -27.85 -13.65 9.26
C ILE A 6 -26.64 -13.09 10.00
N ILE A 7 -26.11 -11.96 9.53
CA ILE A 7 -25.00 -11.26 10.17
C ILE A 7 -25.58 -10.21 11.10
N ALA A 8 -25.23 -10.29 12.39
CA ALA A 8 -25.61 -9.27 13.36
C ALA A 8 -24.85 -7.96 13.10
N PRO A 9 -25.46 -6.79 13.38
CA PRO A 9 -24.78 -5.52 13.26
C PRO A 9 -23.61 -5.45 14.24
N MET A 10 -22.50 -4.85 13.80
CA MET A 10 -21.34 -4.64 14.67
C MET A 10 -21.65 -3.63 15.78
N THR A 11 -21.14 -3.90 16.98
CA THR A 11 -21.15 -2.96 18.10
C THR A 11 -20.19 -1.79 17.84
N THR A 12 -20.39 -0.67 18.52
CA THR A 12 -19.49 0.49 18.44
C THR A 12 -18.06 0.13 18.88
N GLU A 13 -17.91 -0.64 19.95
CA GLU A 13 -16.61 -1.09 20.45
C GLU A 13 -15.85 -1.95 19.43
N ASP A 14 -16.55 -2.84 18.73
CA ASP A 14 -15.93 -3.65 17.69
C ASP A 14 -15.51 -2.78 16.51
N ARG A 15 -16.35 -1.84 16.06
CA ARG A 15 -16.01 -0.89 14.99
C ARG A 15 -14.72 -0.13 15.30
N GLU A 16 -14.57 0.38 16.54
CA GLU A 16 -13.34 1.04 16.97
C GLU A 16 -12.10 0.13 16.93
N LYS A 17 -12.24 -1.14 17.37
CA LYS A 17 -11.15 -2.13 17.27
C LYS A 17 -10.74 -2.37 15.82
N TYR A 18 -11.70 -2.50 14.91
CA TYR A 18 -11.42 -2.69 13.49
C TYR A 18 -10.79 -1.47 12.83
N VAL A 19 -11.15 -0.25 13.26
CA VAL A 19 -10.48 0.98 12.79
C VAL A 19 -9.01 1.00 13.23
N LYS A 20 -8.70 0.60 14.47
CA LYS A 20 -7.29 0.49 14.93
C LYS A 20 -6.52 -0.56 14.11
N LEU A 21 -7.13 -1.72 13.88
CA LEU A 21 -6.54 -2.78 13.07
C LEU A 21 -6.30 -2.32 11.62
N LEU A 22 -7.26 -1.60 11.05
CA LEU A 22 -7.14 -1.03 9.70
C LEU A 22 -5.93 -0.09 9.62
N SER A 23 -5.77 0.85 10.56
CA SER A 23 -4.62 1.76 10.59
C SER A 23 -3.29 1.01 10.62
N GLY A 24 -3.17 -0.05 11.44
CA GLY A 24 -1.97 -0.89 11.48
C GLY A 24 -1.69 -1.59 10.15
N LYS A 25 -2.72 -2.11 9.48
CA LYS A 25 -2.58 -2.75 8.16
C LYS A 25 -2.15 -1.75 7.09
N LEU A 26 -2.70 -0.53 7.11
CA LEU A 26 -2.33 0.52 6.15
C LEU A 26 -0.86 0.92 6.32
N GLU A 27 -0.38 1.11 7.55
CA GLU A 27 1.03 1.47 7.77
C GLU A 27 1.97 0.33 7.35
N ASN A 28 1.64 -0.92 7.70
CA ASN A 28 2.42 -2.07 7.26
C ASN A 28 2.52 -2.16 5.72
N GLY A 29 1.41 -1.88 5.02
CA GLY A 29 1.40 -1.80 3.56
C GLY A 29 2.31 -0.71 3.02
N LYS A 30 2.29 0.50 3.61
CA LYS A 30 3.18 1.60 3.22
C LYS A 30 4.65 1.27 3.49
N VAL A 31 4.95 0.64 4.63
CA VAL A 31 6.31 0.19 4.97
C VAL A 31 6.81 -0.83 3.95
N ALA A 32 6.00 -1.81 3.57
CA ALA A 32 6.35 -2.81 2.56
C ALA A 32 6.67 -2.18 1.20
N ILE A 33 5.86 -1.22 0.74
CA ILE A 33 6.14 -0.48 -0.51
C ILE A 33 7.48 0.25 -0.43
N ARG A 34 7.73 0.97 0.68
CA ARG A 34 8.99 1.71 0.85
C ARG A 34 10.21 0.80 0.88
N GLN A 35 10.06 -0.40 1.46
CA GLN A 35 11.12 -1.41 1.48
C GLN A 35 11.45 -1.88 0.06
N VAL A 36 10.44 -2.31 -0.71
CA VAL A 36 10.62 -2.74 -2.11
C VAL A 36 11.25 -1.64 -2.95
N ARG A 37 10.79 -0.38 -2.80
CA ARG A 37 11.41 0.77 -3.48
C ARG A 37 12.91 0.90 -3.14
N GLY A 38 13.28 0.70 -1.88
CA GLY A 38 14.67 0.75 -1.43
C GLY A 38 15.54 -0.34 -2.10
N ASP A 39 15.01 -1.56 -2.17
CA ASP A 39 15.67 -2.70 -2.79
C ASP A 39 15.88 -2.47 -4.31
N GLU A 40 14.83 -2.02 -5.01
CA GLU A 40 14.89 -1.71 -6.45
C GLU A 40 15.83 -0.53 -6.75
N MET A 41 15.85 0.50 -5.89
CA MET A 41 16.78 1.63 -6.02
C MET A 41 18.24 1.17 -5.91
N HIS A 42 18.52 0.23 -4.99
CA HIS A 42 19.84 -0.37 -4.86
C HIS A 42 20.20 -1.20 -6.10
N GLU A 43 19.24 -1.93 -6.69
CA GLU A 43 19.45 -2.69 -7.92
C GLU A 43 19.76 -1.78 -9.12
N ILE A 44 19.01 -0.68 -9.29
CA ILE A 44 19.28 0.32 -10.33
C ILE A 44 20.71 0.87 -10.19
N LYS A 45 21.12 1.20 -8.97
CA LYS A 45 22.49 1.68 -8.70
C LYS A 45 23.55 0.64 -9.07
N ASN A 46 23.34 -0.61 -8.67
CA ASN A 46 24.26 -1.72 -8.99
C ASN A 46 24.39 -1.92 -10.51
N LYS A 47 23.28 -1.90 -11.27
CA LYS A 47 23.29 -2.04 -12.73
C LYS A 47 24.04 -0.90 -13.42
N PHE A 48 23.93 0.32 -12.88
CA PHE A 48 24.69 1.46 -13.37
C PHE A 48 26.20 1.30 -13.13
N GLU A 49 26.60 0.88 -11.93
CA GLU A 49 28.00 0.60 -11.60
C GLU A 49 28.58 -0.55 -12.44
N ALA A 50 27.76 -1.55 -12.77
CA ALA A 50 28.09 -2.64 -13.69
C ALA A 50 28.13 -2.23 -15.18
N LYS A 51 27.78 -0.97 -15.50
CA LYS A 51 27.65 -0.44 -16.87
C LYS A 51 26.64 -1.20 -17.73
N GLU A 52 25.65 -1.83 -17.11
CA GLU A 52 24.55 -2.51 -17.81
C GLU A 52 23.48 -1.53 -18.31
N ILE A 53 23.41 -0.34 -17.68
CA ILE A 53 22.47 0.73 -18.01
C ILE A 53 23.22 2.06 -18.15
N THR A 54 22.68 2.96 -18.96
CA THR A 54 23.23 4.32 -19.12
C THR A 54 22.79 5.25 -17.99
N GLU A 55 23.38 6.44 -17.93
CA GLU A 55 22.96 7.49 -16.99
C GLU A 55 21.51 7.94 -17.27
N ASP A 56 21.14 8.09 -18.55
CA ASP A 56 19.77 8.43 -18.96
C ASP A 56 18.77 7.35 -18.53
N ASP A 57 19.12 6.06 -18.70
CA ASP A 57 18.28 4.93 -18.27
C ASP A 57 18.09 4.93 -16.76
N LYS A 58 19.17 5.18 -16.00
CA LYS A 58 19.11 5.28 -14.54
C LYS A 58 18.11 6.35 -14.11
N PHE A 59 18.21 7.57 -14.64
CA PHE A 59 17.26 8.64 -14.32
C PHE A 59 15.82 8.29 -14.70
N LEU A 60 15.62 7.64 -15.84
CA LEU A 60 14.29 7.18 -16.27
C LEU A 60 13.71 6.13 -15.30
N PHE A 61 14.51 5.16 -14.89
CA PHE A 61 14.07 4.10 -13.97
C PHE A 61 13.79 4.63 -12.58
N GLU A 62 14.63 5.51 -12.04
CA GLU A 62 14.39 6.18 -10.75
C GLU A 62 13.07 6.96 -10.77
N LYS A 63 12.81 7.71 -11.85
CA LYS A 63 11.56 8.46 -12.02
C LYS A 63 10.35 7.53 -12.05
N LYS A 64 10.39 6.48 -12.88
CA LYS A 64 9.30 5.49 -12.98
C LYS A 64 9.05 4.78 -11.66
N LEU A 65 10.12 4.39 -10.96
CA LEU A 65 10.02 3.75 -9.65
C LEU A 65 9.32 4.66 -8.64
N GLN A 66 9.63 5.96 -8.65
CA GLN A 66 8.97 6.94 -7.78
C GLN A 66 7.50 7.14 -8.15
N GLU A 67 7.16 7.28 -9.44
CA GLU A 67 5.77 7.39 -9.92
C GLU A 67 4.92 6.18 -9.49
N ILE A 68 5.45 4.96 -9.67
CA ILE A 68 4.78 3.72 -9.25
C ILE A 68 4.60 3.69 -7.73
N THR A 69 5.64 4.06 -6.97
CA THR A 69 5.56 4.11 -5.50
C THR A 69 4.44 5.03 -5.05
N ASP A 70 4.38 6.25 -5.60
CA ASP A 70 3.40 7.25 -5.22
C ASP A 70 1.97 6.81 -5.60
N GLU A 71 1.81 6.18 -6.76
CA GLU A 71 0.53 5.60 -7.18
C GLU A 71 0.01 4.56 -6.16
N PHE A 72 0.86 3.61 -5.76
CA PHE A 72 0.43 2.55 -4.84
C PHE A 72 0.23 3.05 -3.41
N VAL A 73 1.02 4.03 -2.95
CA VAL A 73 0.77 4.70 -1.67
C VAL A 73 -0.58 5.41 -1.70
N GLY A 74 -0.91 6.12 -2.78
CA GLY A 74 -2.20 6.76 -2.98
C GLY A 74 -3.36 5.77 -2.97
N LYS A 75 -3.22 4.61 -3.64
CA LYS A 75 -4.23 3.53 -3.62
C LYS A 75 -4.47 2.98 -2.21
N ILE A 76 -3.42 2.82 -1.40
CA ILE A 76 -3.56 2.39 0.01
C ILE A 76 -4.35 3.42 0.80
N GLU A 77 -4.05 4.71 0.63
CA GLU A 77 -4.76 5.78 1.34
C GLU A 77 -6.24 5.87 0.95
N GLU A 78 -6.53 5.79 -0.35
CA GLU A 78 -7.90 5.77 -0.86
C GLU A 78 -8.69 4.58 -0.32
N MET A 79 -8.12 3.37 -0.40
CA MET A 79 -8.75 2.15 0.11
C MET A 79 -8.97 2.22 1.63
N GLY A 80 -7.98 2.73 2.36
CA GLY A 80 -8.06 2.95 3.80
C GLY A 80 -9.17 3.93 4.18
N GLY A 81 -9.28 5.05 3.46
CA GLY A 81 -10.33 6.04 3.65
C GLY A 81 -11.72 5.46 3.41
N LYS A 82 -11.91 4.75 2.29
CA LYS A 82 -13.17 4.06 1.96
C LYS A 82 -13.56 3.05 3.05
N LYS A 83 -12.63 2.19 3.47
CA LYS A 83 -12.94 1.16 4.46
C LYS A 83 -13.21 1.76 5.84
N LYS A 84 -12.51 2.83 6.21
CA LYS A 84 -12.76 3.56 7.46
C LYS A 84 -14.15 4.20 7.46
N ALA A 85 -14.58 4.80 6.35
CA ALA A 85 -15.92 5.36 6.22
C ALA A 85 -17.00 4.27 6.35
N GLU A 86 -16.82 3.12 5.67
CA GLU A 86 -17.73 1.97 5.77
C GLU A 86 -17.85 1.44 7.21
N LEU A 87 -16.74 1.34 7.94
CA LEU A 87 -16.74 0.89 9.34
C LEU A 87 -17.45 1.86 10.29
N LEU A 88 -17.53 3.15 9.94
CA LEU A 88 -18.17 4.19 10.76
C LEU A 88 -19.62 4.48 10.32
N GLN A 89 -20.02 4.08 9.12
CA GLN A 89 -21.39 4.22 8.63
C GLN A 89 -22.32 3.23 9.35
N ILE A 90 -23.47 3.75 9.82
CA ILE A 90 -24.56 2.99 10.45
C ILE A 90 -25.51 2.49 9.36
#